data_AF-A0A379UU93-F1
#
_entry.id   AF-A0A379UU93-F1
#
_cell.length_a   1.000
_cell.length_b   1.000
_cell.length_c   1.000
_cell.angle_alpha   90.00
_cell.angle_beta   90.00
_cell.angle_gamma   90.00
#
_symmetry.space_group_name_H-M   'P 1'
#
loop_
_entity.id
_entity.type
_entity.pdbx_description
1 polymer ?
#
loop_
_entity_poly.entity_id
_entity_poly.type
_entity_poly.pdbx_seq_one_letter_code
_entity_poly.pdbx_strand_id
1 'polypeptide(L)'
;MEAQAQGRCGVIPAQTLDEGVAATRAALSRLQQEGYRYAVLDALNERHLEIQGEVLRDAPLVTGGSGLAMGLARQWAKHGVSQARSAGYPLSGRAVVLSGSCSQMTNQQVAFYRQHAPTRDVDVARCLSSETREAYAEALAQWVLSQDSELAPMISATASTQALAAIQQQYGATEASHAVEALFSLLAARLAEGGITRFIVAGGETSGVGDAKPRYYRFSHRTVHFTRRAVGQRAPCASLAGAKVR
;
A
#
# COMPACT_ATOMS: atom_id res chain seq x y z
N MET A 1 25.61 -0.22 6.45
CA MET A 1 25.54 -1.60 7.00
C MET A 1 26.55 -1.81 8.11
N GLU A 2 27.85 -1.59 7.85
CA GLU A 2 28.90 -1.86 8.85
C GLU A 2 28.78 -1.01 10.13
N ALA A 3 28.30 0.23 10.05
CA ALA A 3 28.08 1.10 11.23
C ALA A 3 26.98 0.61 12.20
N GLN A 4 26.16 -0.37 11.81
CA GLN A 4 24.98 -0.81 12.56
C GLN A 4 24.87 -2.34 12.69
N ALA A 5 25.93 -3.08 12.34
CA ALA A 5 25.91 -4.54 12.31
C ALA A 5 27.23 -5.15 12.77
N GLN A 6 27.19 -6.42 13.19
CA GLN A 6 28.38 -7.18 13.54
C GLN A 6 28.89 -7.93 12.30
N GLY A 7 29.97 -7.44 11.70
CA GLY A 7 30.64 -8.10 10.58
C GLY A 7 30.88 -7.16 9.40
N ARG A 8 31.70 -7.63 8.45
CA ARG A 8 32.08 -6.88 7.26
C ARG A 8 31.04 -7.02 6.14
N CYS A 9 30.90 -5.97 5.35
CA CYS A 9 29.99 -5.92 4.21
C CYS A 9 30.77 -5.82 2.89
N GLY A 10 30.58 -6.79 2.00
CA GLY A 10 31.14 -6.79 0.65
C GLY A 10 30.17 -6.20 -0.36
N VAL A 11 30.62 -6.08 -1.60
CA VAL A 11 29.84 -5.60 -2.74
C VAL A 11 29.98 -6.59 -3.91
N ILE A 12 28.86 -6.90 -4.55
CA ILE A 12 28.81 -7.55 -5.86
C ILE A 12 28.38 -6.46 -6.88
N PRO A 13 29.31 -5.98 -7.71
CA PRO A 13 29.03 -4.87 -8.61
C PRO A 13 28.20 -5.32 -9.82
N ALA A 14 27.52 -4.36 -10.47
CA ALA A 14 26.62 -4.64 -11.60
C ALA A 14 27.28 -5.49 -12.70
N GLN A 15 28.57 -5.28 -12.99
CA GLN A 15 29.30 -6.01 -14.02
C GLN A 15 29.36 -7.53 -13.74
N THR A 16 29.46 -7.92 -12.47
CA THR A 16 29.41 -9.34 -12.08
C THR A 16 28.03 -9.95 -12.30
N LEU A 17 26.96 -9.14 -12.17
CA LEU A 17 25.61 -9.57 -12.52
C LEU A 17 25.45 -9.63 -14.05
N ASP A 18 26.04 -8.71 -14.81
CA ASP A 18 26.02 -8.73 -16.27
C ASP A 18 26.66 -10.02 -16.84
N GLU A 19 27.69 -10.55 -16.17
CA GLU A 19 28.32 -11.85 -16.45
C GLU A 19 27.42 -13.06 -16.10
N GLY A 20 26.36 -12.85 -15.32
CA GLY A 20 25.30 -13.82 -15.07
C GLY A 20 25.41 -14.62 -13.76
N VAL A 21 24.55 -15.64 -13.67
CA VAL A 21 24.29 -16.40 -12.43
C VAL A 21 25.52 -17.10 -11.88
N ALA A 22 26.32 -17.75 -12.74
CA ALA A 22 27.50 -18.48 -12.32
C ALA A 22 28.58 -17.55 -11.72
N ALA A 23 28.86 -16.42 -12.41
CA ALA A 23 29.80 -15.41 -11.93
C ALA A 23 29.35 -14.80 -10.60
N THR A 24 28.05 -14.49 -10.48
CA THR A 24 27.46 -13.94 -9.25
C THR A 24 27.56 -14.93 -8.08
N ARG A 25 27.28 -16.23 -8.30
CA ARG A 25 27.45 -17.27 -7.27
C ARG A 25 28.91 -17.39 -6.83
N ALA A 26 29.84 -17.42 -7.78
CA ALA A 26 31.27 -17.51 -7.49
C ALA A 26 31.76 -16.31 -6.67
N ALA A 27 31.32 -15.10 -7.03
CA ALA A 27 31.66 -13.88 -6.29
C ALA A 27 31.09 -13.86 -4.87
N LEU A 28 29.86 -14.35 -4.67
CA LEU A 28 29.27 -14.51 -3.32
C LEU A 28 30.05 -15.53 -2.49
N SER A 29 30.40 -16.69 -3.05
CA SER A 29 31.23 -17.68 -2.36
C SER A 29 32.60 -17.14 -1.99
N ARG A 30 33.21 -16.34 -2.87
CA ARG A 30 34.48 -15.66 -2.58
C ARG A 30 34.35 -14.69 -1.41
N LEU A 31 33.33 -13.82 -1.39
CA LEU A 31 33.08 -12.93 -0.24
C LEU A 31 32.88 -13.70 1.06
N GLN A 32 32.17 -14.83 1.02
CA GLN A 32 32.00 -15.69 2.19
C GLN A 32 33.33 -16.26 2.69
N GLN A 33 34.21 -16.73 1.79
CA GLN A 33 35.55 -17.24 2.12
C GLN A 33 36.46 -16.14 2.69
N GLU A 34 36.31 -14.89 2.21
CA GLU A 34 37.01 -13.71 2.71
C GLU A 34 36.47 -13.20 4.07
N GLY A 35 35.46 -13.87 4.63
CA GLY A 35 34.91 -13.58 5.96
C GLY A 35 33.87 -12.45 5.99
N TYR A 36 33.32 -12.05 4.84
CA TYR A 36 32.21 -11.10 4.81
C TYR A 36 30.91 -11.76 5.27
N ARG A 37 30.18 -11.08 6.16
CA ARG A 37 28.87 -11.54 6.65
C ARG A 37 27.72 -11.06 5.78
N TYR A 38 27.92 -9.98 5.04
CA TYR A 38 26.90 -9.33 4.23
C TYR A 38 27.48 -9.02 2.84
N ALA A 39 26.62 -9.02 1.83
CA ALA A 39 26.96 -8.55 0.50
C ALA A 39 25.84 -7.63 0.00
N VAL A 40 26.21 -6.42 -0.44
CA VAL A 40 25.31 -5.54 -1.21
C VAL A 40 25.42 -5.95 -2.68
N LEU A 41 24.29 -6.14 -3.35
CA LEU A 41 24.24 -6.49 -4.76
C LEU A 41 23.69 -5.29 -5.54
N ASP A 42 24.43 -4.86 -6.55
CA ASP A 42 23.96 -3.79 -7.43
C ASP A 42 22.72 -4.19 -8.23
N ALA A 43 21.86 -3.22 -8.52
CA ALA A 43 20.70 -3.40 -9.40
C ALA A 43 20.37 -2.11 -10.16
N LEU A 44 20.88 -2.00 -11.38
CA LEU A 44 20.59 -0.87 -12.29
C LEU A 44 19.33 -1.07 -13.15
N ASN A 45 18.83 -2.30 -13.25
CA ASN A 45 17.70 -2.66 -14.11
C ASN A 45 17.01 -3.93 -13.56
N GLU A 46 15.87 -4.28 -14.16
CA GLU A 46 15.07 -5.44 -13.73
C GLU A 46 15.80 -6.77 -13.90
N ARG A 47 16.59 -6.94 -14.97
CA ARG A 47 17.37 -8.15 -15.25
C ARG A 47 18.35 -8.47 -14.11
N HIS A 48 18.98 -7.47 -13.52
CA HIS A 48 19.82 -7.67 -12.35
C HIS A 48 19.04 -8.31 -11.19
N LEU A 49 17.82 -7.86 -10.93
CA LEU A 49 16.97 -8.42 -9.87
C LEU A 49 16.53 -9.86 -10.17
N GLU A 50 16.29 -10.20 -11.44
CA GLU A 50 16.00 -11.58 -11.85
C GLU A 50 17.19 -12.52 -11.61
N ILE A 51 18.40 -12.06 -11.92
CA ILE A 51 19.65 -12.79 -11.65
C ILE A 51 19.84 -12.97 -10.14
N GLN A 52 19.65 -11.90 -9.34
CA GLN A 52 19.68 -11.99 -7.89
C GLN A 52 18.68 -13.02 -7.37
N GLY A 53 17.44 -13.01 -7.89
CA GLY A 53 16.41 -13.99 -7.55
C GLY A 53 16.83 -15.43 -7.87
N GLU A 54 17.46 -15.66 -9.02
CA GLU A 54 17.96 -16.99 -9.40
C GLU A 54 19.08 -17.48 -8.49
N VAL A 55 20.04 -16.59 -8.20
CA VAL A 55 21.19 -16.86 -7.35
C VAL A 55 20.76 -17.16 -5.92
N LEU A 56 19.81 -16.38 -5.40
CA LEU A 56 19.43 -16.39 -3.99
C LEU A 56 18.19 -17.24 -3.69
N ARG A 57 17.63 -17.95 -4.69
CA ARG A 57 16.42 -18.78 -4.54
C ARG A 57 16.45 -19.71 -3.33
N ASP A 58 17.61 -20.31 -3.08
CA ASP A 58 17.80 -21.33 -2.04
C ASP A 58 18.53 -20.77 -0.79
N ALA A 59 18.72 -19.45 -0.72
CA ALA A 59 19.33 -18.81 0.44
C ALA A 59 18.38 -18.88 1.66
N PRO A 60 18.86 -19.28 2.85
CA PRO A 60 18.00 -19.42 4.04
C PRO A 60 17.46 -18.08 4.55
N LEU A 61 18.18 -16.99 4.27
CA LEU A 61 17.79 -15.63 4.62
C LEU A 61 18.27 -14.67 3.53
N VAL A 62 17.38 -13.78 3.11
CA VAL A 62 17.68 -12.66 2.22
C VAL A 62 17.13 -11.37 2.83
N THR A 63 17.78 -10.24 2.54
CA THR A 63 17.32 -8.91 2.95
C THR A 63 17.32 -7.98 1.74
N GLY A 64 16.31 -7.12 1.64
CA GLY A 64 16.19 -6.20 0.51
C GLY A 64 14.79 -5.60 0.40
N GLY A 65 14.64 -4.65 -0.54
CA GLY A 65 13.35 -4.09 -0.90
C GLY A 65 12.51 -5.02 -1.78
N SER A 66 11.36 -4.51 -2.25
CA SER A 66 10.42 -5.26 -3.10
C SER A 66 11.02 -5.72 -4.44
N GLY A 67 12.07 -5.05 -4.95
CA GLY A 67 12.76 -5.46 -6.16
C GLY A 67 13.37 -6.87 -6.08
N LEU A 68 14.03 -7.21 -4.96
CA LEU A 68 14.57 -8.55 -4.76
C LEU A 68 13.44 -9.60 -4.63
N ALA A 69 12.37 -9.23 -3.92
CA ALA A 69 11.20 -10.09 -3.77
C ALA A 69 10.56 -10.43 -5.13
N MET A 70 10.51 -9.48 -6.07
CA MET A 70 10.07 -9.72 -7.44
C MET A 70 10.96 -10.77 -8.15
N GLY A 71 12.29 -10.65 -8.05
CA GLY A 71 13.22 -11.61 -8.63
C GLY A 71 13.00 -13.03 -8.12
N LEU A 72 12.87 -13.20 -6.81
CA LEU A 72 12.60 -14.50 -6.16
C LEU A 72 11.22 -15.06 -6.57
N ALA A 73 10.18 -14.23 -6.56
CA ALA A 73 8.84 -14.64 -6.96
C ALA A 73 8.79 -15.15 -8.41
N ARG A 74 9.53 -14.53 -9.32
CA ARG A 74 9.64 -15.00 -10.72
C ARG A 74 10.29 -16.37 -10.83
N GLN A 75 11.28 -16.69 -10.00
CA GLN A 75 11.92 -18.01 -10.00
C GLN A 75 10.96 -19.10 -9.53
N TRP A 76 10.13 -18.84 -8.52
CA TRP A 76 9.10 -19.79 -8.10
C TRP A 76 7.95 -19.91 -9.11
N ALA A 77 7.59 -18.82 -9.79
CA ALA A 77 6.57 -18.83 -10.82
C ALA A 77 6.94 -19.68 -12.05
N LYS A 78 8.23 -19.96 -12.30
CA LYS A 78 8.67 -20.88 -13.37
C LYS A 78 8.09 -22.30 -13.22
N HIS A 79 7.73 -22.72 -12.01
CA HIS A 79 7.10 -24.02 -11.74
C HIS A 79 5.56 -23.96 -11.65
N GLY A 80 4.96 -22.84 -12.07
CA GLY A 80 3.52 -22.60 -12.06
C GLY A 80 3.17 -21.34 -11.28
N VAL A 81 2.20 -20.58 -11.79
CA VAL A 81 1.69 -19.38 -11.12
C VAL A 81 0.52 -19.76 -10.22
N SER A 82 0.59 -19.35 -8.95
CA SER A 82 -0.50 -19.57 -8.01
C SER A 82 -1.72 -18.71 -8.35
N GLN A 83 -2.91 -19.19 -7.99
CA GLN A 83 -4.18 -18.45 -8.09
C GLN A 83 -4.29 -17.29 -7.08
N ALA A 84 -3.19 -16.88 -6.44
CA ALA A 84 -3.19 -15.85 -5.39
C ALA A 84 -3.81 -14.53 -5.85
N ARG A 85 -3.63 -14.17 -7.13
CA ARG A 85 -4.26 -12.97 -7.72
C ARG A 85 -5.79 -13.03 -7.69
N SER A 86 -6.37 -14.21 -7.94
CA SER A 86 -7.83 -14.40 -7.92
C SER A 86 -8.37 -14.38 -6.49
N ALA A 87 -7.62 -14.92 -5.53
CA ALA A 87 -7.99 -14.90 -4.12
C ALA A 87 -8.02 -13.48 -3.51
N GLY A 88 -7.33 -12.51 -4.12
CA GLY A 88 -7.33 -11.10 -3.69
C GLY A 88 -8.27 -10.18 -4.46
N TYR A 89 -9.19 -10.71 -5.27
CA TYR A 89 -10.18 -9.87 -5.94
C TYR A 89 -11.13 -9.23 -4.90
N PRO A 90 -11.44 -7.93 -4.99
CA PRO A 90 -12.31 -7.28 -4.03
C PRO A 90 -13.69 -7.93 -4.05
N LEU A 91 -14.25 -8.16 -2.86
CA LEU A 91 -15.61 -8.66 -2.72
C LEU A 91 -16.61 -7.67 -3.31
N SER A 92 -17.76 -8.17 -3.75
CA SER A 92 -18.90 -7.32 -4.09
C SER A 92 -19.44 -6.60 -2.83
N GLY A 93 -20.23 -5.55 -3.03
CA GLY A 93 -20.87 -4.78 -1.95
C GLY A 93 -20.38 -3.35 -1.85
N ARG A 94 -20.86 -2.63 -0.85
CA ARG A 94 -20.62 -1.19 -0.69
C ARG A 94 -19.18 -0.91 -0.28
N ALA A 95 -18.66 0.23 -0.74
CA ALA A 95 -17.31 0.70 -0.44
C ALA A 95 -17.32 2.03 0.31
N VAL A 96 -16.23 2.30 1.01
CA VAL A 96 -15.92 3.59 1.62
C VAL A 96 -14.46 3.97 1.34
N VAL A 97 -14.18 5.27 1.20
CA VAL A 97 -12.82 5.82 1.19
C VAL A 97 -12.51 6.47 2.54
N LEU A 98 -11.43 6.06 3.19
CA LEU A 98 -10.93 6.68 4.43
C LEU A 98 -9.55 7.29 4.17
N SER A 99 -9.45 8.62 4.18
CA SER A 99 -8.20 9.33 3.88
C SER A 99 -7.67 10.03 5.11
N GLY A 100 -6.59 9.51 5.70
CA GLY A 100 -5.91 10.10 6.87
C GLY A 100 -4.56 10.75 6.55
N SER A 101 -3.97 10.46 5.39
CA SER A 101 -2.66 11.01 5.01
C SER A 101 -2.74 12.46 4.56
N CYS A 102 -1.74 13.25 4.96
CA CYS A 102 -1.53 14.63 4.51
C CYS A 102 -0.42 14.77 3.45
N SER A 103 -0.03 13.69 2.76
CA SER A 103 0.97 13.77 1.70
C SER A 103 0.50 14.65 0.53
N GLN A 104 1.42 15.19 -0.27
CA GLN A 104 1.07 15.98 -1.46
C GLN A 104 0.22 15.16 -2.46
N MET A 105 0.55 13.89 -2.65
CA MET A 105 -0.21 13.01 -3.55
C MET A 105 -1.61 12.73 -2.99
N THR A 106 -1.73 12.46 -1.69
CA THR A 106 -3.04 12.23 -1.05
C THR A 106 -3.93 13.47 -1.17
N ASN A 107 -3.38 14.67 -0.97
CA ASN A 107 -4.11 15.92 -1.18
C ASN A 107 -4.65 16.05 -2.61
N GLN A 108 -3.86 15.70 -3.62
CA GLN A 108 -4.32 15.71 -5.02
C GLN A 108 -5.43 14.67 -5.28
N GLN A 109 -5.27 13.46 -4.72
CA GLN A 109 -6.27 12.39 -4.84
C GLN A 109 -7.60 12.78 -4.19
N VAL A 110 -7.57 13.35 -2.98
CA VAL A 110 -8.77 13.83 -2.27
C VAL A 110 -9.43 14.97 -3.02
N ALA A 111 -8.66 15.96 -3.50
CA ALA A 111 -9.17 17.10 -4.25
C ALA A 111 -9.83 16.70 -5.58
N PHE A 112 -9.30 15.67 -6.23
CA PHE A 112 -9.91 15.08 -7.42
C PHE A 112 -11.17 14.27 -7.06
N TYR A 113 -11.08 13.34 -6.11
CA TYR A 113 -12.17 12.41 -5.80
C TYR A 113 -13.43 13.09 -5.26
N ARG A 114 -13.28 14.16 -4.47
CA ARG A 114 -14.42 14.93 -3.94
C ARG A 114 -15.30 15.59 -5.00
N GLN A 115 -14.81 15.71 -6.24
CA GLN A 115 -15.60 16.21 -7.37
C GLN A 115 -16.58 15.16 -7.91
N HIS A 116 -16.41 13.89 -7.53
CA HIS A 116 -17.13 12.76 -8.09
C HIS A 116 -17.93 11.96 -7.06
N ALA A 117 -17.62 12.07 -5.78
CA ALA A 117 -18.26 11.27 -4.73
C ALA A 117 -18.59 12.11 -3.49
N PRO A 118 -19.66 11.76 -2.75
CA PRO A 118 -19.99 12.39 -1.47
C PRO A 118 -18.76 12.35 -0.55
N THR A 119 -18.37 13.51 -0.04
CA THR A 119 -17.17 13.63 0.78
C THR A 119 -17.47 14.43 2.04
N ARG A 120 -16.93 13.97 3.16
CA ARG A 120 -17.02 14.67 4.44
C ARG A 120 -15.65 14.78 5.08
N ASP A 121 -15.31 16.00 5.48
CA ASP A 121 -14.04 16.28 6.16
C ASP A 121 -14.18 16.04 7.68
N VAL A 122 -13.12 15.51 8.28
CA VAL A 122 -13.02 15.23 9.71
C VAL A 122 -12.71 16.53 10.46
N ASP A 123 -13.56 16.86 11.43
CA ASP A 123 -13.31 17.90 12.41
C ASP A 123 -12.48 17.32 13.57
N VAL A 124 -11.19 17.70 13.64
CA VAL A 124 -10.25 17.22 14.66
C VAL A 124 -10.71 17.56 16.07
N ALA A 125 -11.39 18.70 16.28
CA ALA A 125 -11.86 19.10 17.60
C ALA A 125 -12.86 18.08 18.19
N ARG A 126 -13.63 17.40 17.34
CA ARG A 126 -14.59 16.37 17.73
C ARG A 126 -13.95 15.01 18.01
N CYS A 127 -12.64 14.88 17.77
CA CYS A 127 -11.90 13.64 17.96
C CYS A 127 -11.16 13.57 19.30
N LEU A 128 -11.07 14.68 20.04
CA LEU A 128 -10.15 14.81 21.17
C LEU A 128 -10.60 14.01 22.42
N SER A 129 -11.86 14.10 22.82
CA SER A 129 -12.39 13.30 23.93
C SER A 129 -12.98 11.97 23.44
N SER A 130 -12.91 10.93 24.27
CA SER A 130 -13.41 9.59 23.92
C SER A 130 -14.93 9.60 23.67
N GLU A 131 -15.70 10.27 24.52
CA GLU A 131 -17.16 10.32 24.41
C GLU A 131 -17.60 11.06 23.13
N THR A 132 -16.94 12.19 22.83
CA THR A 132 -17.22 12.96 21.61
C THR A 132 -16.83 12.16 20.37
N ARG A 133 -15.70 11.45 20.43
CA ARG A 133 -15.19 10.64 19.32
C ARG A 133 -16.11 9.46 19.00
N GLU A 134 -16.64 8.77 20.00
CA GLU A 134 -17.57 7.65 19.79
C GLU A 134 -18.87 8.11 19.11
N ALA A 135 -19.48 9.19 19.62
CA ALA A 135 -20.67 9.78 19.02
C ALA A 135 -20.39 10.31 17.61
N TYR A 136 -19.20 10.87 17.39
CA TYR A 136 -18.80 11.38 16.07
C TYR A 136 -18.57 10.25 15.06
N ALA A 137 -17.93 9.14 15.48
CA ALA A 137 -17.78 7.95 14.65
C ALA A 137 -19.13 7.37 14.22
N GLU A 138 -20.10 7.30 15.14
CA GLU A 138 -21.47 6.88 14.83
C GLU A 138 -22.14 7.80 13.81
N ALA A 139 -22.06 9.12 14.00
CA ALA A 139 -22.65 10.09 13.08
C ALA A 139 -22.02 10.02 11.68
N LEU A 140 -20.70 9.82 11.59
CA LEU A 140 -20.00 9.64 10.31
C LEU A 140 -20.39 8.31 9.65
N ALA A 141 -20.53 7.23 10.43
CA ALA A 141 -20.96 5.93 9.92
C ALA A 141 -22.37 6.01 9.32
N GLN A 142 -23.32 6.60 10.05
CA GLN A 142 -24.69 6.83 9.57
C GLN A 142 -24.73 7.72 8.32
N TRP A 143 -23.87 8.74 8.26
CA TRP A 143 -23.75 9.58 7.07
C TRP A 143 -23.27 8.77 5.86
N VAL A 144 -22.22 7.95 5.99
CA VAL A 144 -21.74 7.08 4.91
C VAL A 144 -22.82 6.08 4.50
N LEU A 145 -23.45 5.42 5.48
CA LEU A 145 -24.43 4.37 5.22
C LEU A 145 -25.70 4.89 4.56
N SER A 146 -26.07 6.16 4.76
CA SER A 146 -27.21 6.80 4.10
C SER A 146 -26.92 7.35 2.69
N GLN A 147 -25.65 7.37 2.24
CA GLN A 147 -25.35 7.81 0.88
C GLN A 147 -25.79 6.77 -0.15
N ASP A 148 -26.51 7.25 -1.16
CA ASP A 148 -26.81 6.51 -2.38
C ASP A 148 -26.04 7.16 -3.55
N SER A 149 -24.87 6.60 -3.86
CA SER A 149 -23.98 7.11 -4.89
C SER A 149 -23.26 5.96 -5.60
N GLU A 150 -22.99 6.13 -6.89
CA GLU A 150 -22.24 5.15 -7.69
C GLU A 150 -20.82 4.94 -7.13
N LEU A 151 -20.15 6.04 -6.79
CA LEU A 151 -18.83 6.01 -6.16
C LEU A 151 -18.94 5.99 -4.64
N ALA A 152 -17.93 5.40 -4.00
CA ALA A 152 -17.85 5.25 -2.55
C ALA A 152 -17.80 6.62 -1.85
N PRO A 153 -18.60 6.85 -0.80
CA PRO A 153 -18.45 8.04 0.04
C PRO A 153 -17.04 8.09 0.65
N MET A 154 -16.51 9.31 0.81
CA MET A 154 -15.19 9.55 1.38
C MET A 154 -15.27 10.29 2.71
N ILE A 155 -14.57 9.78 3.73
CA ILE A 155 -14.24 10.51 4.95
C ILE A 155 -12.77 10.91 4.89
N SER A 156 -12.49 12.21 4.98
CA SER A 156 -11.16 12.78 4.79
C SER A 156 -10.71 13.57 6.02
N ALA A 157 -9.63 13.14 6.66
CA ALA A 157 -8.85 13.97 7.59
C ALA A 157 -7.65 14.63 6.90
N THR A 158 -7.55 14.50 5.56
CA THR A 158 -6.51 15.16 4.77
C THR A 158 -6.73 16.67 4.80
N ALA A 159 -5.76 17.38 5.35
CA ALA A 159 -5.74 18.84 5.42
C ALA A 159 -4.63 19.42 4.55
N SER A 160 -4.79 20.68 4.12
CA SER A 160 -3.68 21.43 3.53
C SER A 160 -2.55 21.57 4.54
N THR A 161 -1.32 21.80 4.08
CA THR A 161 -0.15 22.00 4.97
C THR A 161 -0.37 23.15 5.97
N GLN A 162 -1.06 24.22 5.55
CA GLN A 162 -1.40 25.35 6.42
C GLN A 162 -2.43 24.98 7.48
N ALA A 163 -3.50 24.27 7.10
CA ALA A 163 -4.53 23.83 8.04
C ALA A 163 -3.98 22.79 9.03
N LEU A 164 -3.14 21.86 8.56
CA LEU A 164 -2.45 20.92 9.42
C LEU A 164 -1.56 21.63 10.45
N ALA A 165 -0.77 22.62 10.01
CA ALA A 165 0.07 23.39 10.93
C ALA A 165 -0.76 24.12 12.00
N ALA A 166 -1.90 24.70 11.65
CA ALA A 166 -2.80 25.34 12.60
C ALA A 166 -3.37 24.35 13.64
N ILE A 167 -3.82 23.17 13.17
CA ILE A 167 -4.31 22.09 14.05
C ILE A 167 -3.21 21.62 15.00
N GLN A 168 -1.99 21.43 14.50
CA GLN A 168 -0.85 20.98 15.30
C GLN A 168 -0.41 22.02 16.33
N GLN A 169 -0.49 23.31 16.00
CA GLN A 169 -0.23 24.39 16.95
C GLN A 169 -1.29 24.46 18.05
N GLN A 170 -2.55 24.20 17.72
CA GLN A 170 -3.66 24.32 18.66
C GLN A 170 -3.79 23.10 19.58
N TYR A 171 -3.58 21.90 19.05
CA TYR A 171 -3.88 20.64 19.76
C TYR A 171 -2.67 19.73 19.96
N GLY A 172 -1.51 20.09 19.41
CA GLY A 172 -0.32 19.22 19.40
C GLY A 172 -0.35 18.19 18.27
N ALA A 173 0.81 17.96 17.65
CA ALA A 173 0.90 17.09 16.47
C ALA A 173 0.59 15.63 16.77
N THR A 174 1.14 15.09 17.87
CA THR A 174 0.95 13.70 18.28
C THR A 174 -0.49 13.44 18.72
N GLU A 175 -1.06 14.33 19.52
CA GLU A 175 -2.42 14.19 20.05
C GLU A 175 -3.47 14.28 18.94
N ALA A 176 -3.34 15.24 18.02
CA ALA A 176 -4.24 15.35 16.86
C ALA A 176 -4.16 14.12 15.95
N SER A 177 -2.95 13.59 15.69
CA SER A 177 -2.78 12.37 14.86
C SER A 177 -3.47 11.17 15.50
N HIS A 178 -3.19 10.91 16.78
CA HIS A 178 -3.79 9.79 17.50
C HIS A 178 -5.31 9.92 17.65
N ALA A 179 -5.84 11.14 17.84
CA ALA A 179 -7.27 11.38 17.91
C ALA A 179 -7.97 11.02 16.59
N VAL A 180 -7.38 11.40 15.46
CA VAL A 180 -7.89 11.07 14.11
C VAL A 180 -7.77 9.58 13.82
N GLU A 181 -6.67 8.95 14.20
CA GLU A 181 -6.49 7.49 14.09
C GLU A 181 -7.56 6.75 14.90
N ALA A 182 -7.74 7.10 16.18
CA ALA A 182 -8.74 6.49 17.03
C ALA A 182 -10.17 6.66 16.45
N LEU A 183 -10.49 7.80 15.83
CA LEU A 183 -11.76 8.01 15.13
C LEU A 183 -11.90 7.03 13.96
N PHE A 184 -10.89 6.92 13.11
CA PHE A 184 -10.94 6.01 11.95
C PHE A 184 -11.06 4.54 12.37
N SER A 185 -10.48 4.14 13.51
CA SER A 185 -10.65 2.79 14.07
C SER A 185 -12.10 2.48 14.38
N LEU A 186 -12.74 3.36 15.16
CA LEU A 186 -14.14 3.21 15.56
C LEU A 186 -15.06 3.25 14.33
N LEU A 187 -14.80 4.18 13.41
CA LEU A 187 -15.57 4.32 12.19
C LEU A 187 -15.47 3.07 11.30
N ALA A 188 -14.27 2.52 11.10
CA ALA A 188 -14.09 1.34 10.28
C ALA A 188 -14.85 0.12 10.83
N ALA A 189 -14.81 -0.09 12.16
CA ALA A 189 -15.57 -1.15 12.82
C ALA A 189 -17.08 -0.99 12.60
N ARG A 190 -17.62 0.21 12.85
CA ARG A 190 -19.06 0.51 12.66
C ARG A 190 -19.51 0.37 11.21
N LEU A 191 -18.71 0.80 10.26
CA LEU A 191 -19.02 0.67 8.83
C LEU A 191 -19.06 -0.81 8.41
N ALA A 192 -18.19 -1.63 8.95
CA ALA A 192 -18.18 -3.07 8.70
C ALA A 192 -19.43 -3.75 9.28
N GLU A 193 -19.80 -3.41 10.52
CA GLU A 193 -21.06 -3.85 11.14
C GLU A 193 -22.29 -3.38 10.34
N GLY A 194 -22.22 -2.18 9.75
CA GLY A 194 -23.21 -1.63 8.83
C GLY A 194 -23.20 -2.20 7.41
N GLY A 195 -22.38 -3.21 7.13
CA GLY A 195 -22.37 -3.93 5.84
C GLY A 195 -21.48 -3.34 4.74
N ILE A 196 -20.57 -2.41 5.05
CA ILE A 196 -19.49 -2.03 4.13
C ILE A 196 -18.51 -3.20 3.99
N THR A 197 -18.25 -3.63 2.77
CA THR A 197 -17.38 -4.80 2.47
C THR A 197 -16.05 -4.42 1.83
N ARG A 198 -15.90 -3.17 1.39
CA ARG A 198 -14.71 -2.67 0.69
C ARG A 198 -14.21 -1.37 1.31
N PHE A 199 -12.96 -1.37 1.77
CA PHE A 199 -12.31 -0.21 2.35
C PHE A 199 -11.14 0.23 1.46
N ILE A 200 -11.15 1.50 1.06
CA ILE A 200 -10.05 2.14 0.33
C ILE A 200 -9.40 3.12 1.29
N VAL A 201 -8.18 2.84 1.75
CA VAL A 201 -7.53 3.63 2.80
C VAL A 201 -6.30 4.36 2.25
N ALA A 202 -6.17 5.64 2.59
CA ALA A 202 -5.00 6.45 2.24
C ALA A 202 -4.25 6.92 3.50
N GLY A 203 -3.08 6.33 3.73
CA GLY A 203 -2.15 6.65 4.82
C GLY A 203 -1.64 5.39 5.51
N GLY A 204 -0.32 5.33 5.77
CA GLY A 204 0.35 4.18 6.37
C GLY A 204 -0.21 3.87 7.77
N GLU A 205 -0.23 4.86 8.65
CA GLU A 205 -0.80 4.72 10.00
C GLU A 205 -2.31 4.44 9.96
N THR A 206 -3.05 5.13 9.08
CA THR A 206 -4.49 4.90 8.90
C THR A 206 -4.81 3.48 8.41
N SER A 207 -3.91 2.85 7.64
CA SER A 207 -4.10 1.48 7.15
C SER A 207 -3.91 0.40 8.23
N GLY A 208 -3.11 0.65 9.27
CA GLY A 208 -2.91 -0.30 10.38
C GLY A 208 -4.00 -0.26 11.46
N VAL A 209 -4.77 0.83 11.52
CA VAL A 209 -5.79 1.06 12.54
C VAL A 209 -7.06 0.20 12.35
N GLY A 210 -7.30 -0.32 11.15
CA GLY A 210 -8.38 -1.27 10.86
C GLY A 210 -8.11 -2.70 11.34
N ASP A 211 -6.87 -3.03 11.71
CA ASP A 211 -6.43 -4.39 12.03
C ASP A 211 -6.55 -4.78 13.52
N ALA A 212 -6.98 -3.85 14.39
CA ALA A 212 -6.73 -3.95 15.83
C ALA A 212 -7.73 -4.76 16.70
N LYS A 213 -8.81 -5.40 16.16
CA LYS A 213 -9.59 -6.56 16.71
C LYS A 213 -11.07 -6.63 16.25
N PRO A 214 -11.75 -7.80 16.32
CA PRO A 214 -11.36 -9.13 15.86
C PRO A 214 -12.22 -9.52 14.63
N ARG A 215 -11.59 -9.73 13.46
CA ARG A 215 -12.06 -10.52 12.28
C ARG A 215 -11.49 -10.03 10.93
N TYR A 216 -10.54 -9.10 10.89
CA TYR A 216 -9.79 -8.84 9.66
C TYR A 216 -8.62 -9.83 9.55
N TYR A 217 -8.95 -11.05 9.12
CA TYR A 217 -7.95 -12.01 8.70
C TYR A 217 -7.28 -11.49 7.42
N ARG A 218 -5.97 -11.23 7.49
CA ARG A 218 -5.00 -11.30 6.39
C ARG A 218 -5.52 -10.77 5.03
N PHE A 219 -5.26 -9.50 4.73
CA PHE A 219 -5.51 -8.98 3.39
C PHE A 219 -4.66 -9.70 2.34
N SER A 220 -5.29 -10.21 1.28
CA SER A 220 -4.58 -10.53 0.05
C SER A 220 -4.20 -9.21 -0.61
N HIS A 221 -2.90 -8.89 -0.63
CA HIS A 221 -2.39 -7.59 -1.05
C HIS A 221 -2.82 -7.23 -2.48
N ARG A 222 -3.50 -6.08 -2.62
CA ARG A 222 -3.51 -5.32 -3.86
C ARG A 222 -3.51 -3.82 -3.57
N THR A 223 -2.44 -3.15 -3.96
CA THR A 223 -2.43 -1.70 -4.15
C THR A 223 -3.15 -1.41 -5.47
N VAL A 224 -4.21 -0.60 -5.44
CA VAL A 224 -4.85 -0.09 -6.65
C VAL A 224 -3.94 1.00 -7.23
N HIS A 225 -3.24 0.68 -8.32
CA HIS A 225 -2.47 1.68 -9.08
C HIS A 225 -3.42 2.57 -9.87
N PHE A 226 -3.52 3.84 -9.51
CA PHE A 226 -3.99 4.88 -10.44
C PHE A 226 -2.82 5.24 -11.37
N THR A 227 -2.74 4.60 -12.53
CA THR A 227 -1.81 5.02 -13.59
C THR A 227 -2.33 6.30 -14.23
N ARG A 228 -1.52 7.36 -14.26
CA ARG A 228 -1.74 8.54 -15.12
C ARG A 228 -1.94 8.05 -16.56
N ARG A 229 -3.16 8.15 -17.10
CA ARG A 229 -3.30 8.23 -18.57
C ARG A 229 -2.82 9.61 -18.97
N ALA A 230 -1.73 9.66 -19.72
CA ALA A 230 -1.33 10.86 -20.43
C ALA A 230 -2.47 11.30 -21.35
N VAL A 231 -2.86 12.56 -21.25
CA VAL A 231 -3.76 13.23 -22.18
C VAL A 231 -3.12 13.17 -23.57
N GLY A 232 -3.78 12.48 -24.50
CA GLY A 232 -3.45 12.55 -25.92
C GLY A 232 -2.91 11.26 -26.54
N GLN A 233 -3.75 10.22 -26.67
CA GLN A 233 -3.72 9.33 -27.84
C GLN A 233 -5.15 8.91 -28.20
N ARG A 234 -5.50 9.13 -29.47
CA ARG A 234 -6.79 8.77 -30.08
C ARG A 234 -6.99 7.25 -30.01
N ALA A 235 -8.22 6.84 -29.74
CA ALA A 235 -8.65 5.45 -29.89
C ALA A 235 -8.49 4.97 -31.35
N PRO A 236 -8.02 3.73 -31.60
CA PRO A 236 -8.39 3.02 -32.80
C PRO A 236 -9.72 2.27 -32.58
N CYS A 237 -10.57 2.43 -33.57
CA CYS A 237 -11.87 1.79 -33.73
C CYS A 237 -11.72 0.28 -34.01
N ALA A 238 -12.73 -0.48 -33.58
CA ALA A 238 -13.19 -1.79 -34.07
C ALA A 238 -12.28 -3.04 -33.94
N SER A 239 -12.79 -4.07 -33.25
CA SER A 239 -13.31 -5.24 -33.95
C SER A 239 -14.39 -5.96 -33.11
N LEU A 240 -15.59 -6.04 -33.70
CA LEU A 240 -16.67 -6.92 -33.32
C LEU A 240 -16.38 -8.31 -33.89
N ALA A 241 -16.32 -9.31 -33.04
CA ALA A 241 -16.55 -10.73 -33.36
C ALA A 241 -17.01 -11.37 -32.05
N GLY A 242 -18.14 -12.03 -31.92
CA GLY A 242 -19.03 -12.65 -32.88
C GLY A 242 -19.65 -13.80 -32.10
N ALA A 243 -20.93 -13.68 -31.76
CA ALA A 243 -21.68 -14.67 -31.01
C ALA A 243 -21.68 -16.02 -31.75
N LYS A 244 -21.53 -17.12 -30.99
CA LYS A 244 -22.12 -18.41 -31.35
C LYS A 244 -22.86 -18.97 -30.14
N VAL A 245 -24.17 -18.89 -30.26
CA VAL A 245 -25.19 -19.57 -29.47
C VAL A 245 -25.12 -21.07 -29.76
N ARG A 246 -25.28 -21.88 -28.71
CA ARG A 246 -26.15 -23.06 -28.75
C ARG A 246 -27.25 -22.83 -27.72
#